data_AF-A0A3D1S9D5-F1
#
_entry.id   AF-A0A3D1S9D5-F1
#
_cell.length_a   1.000
_cell.length_b   1.000
_cell.length_c   1.000
_cell.angle_alpha   90.00
_cell.angle_beta   90.00
_cell.angle_gamma   90.00
#
_symmetry.space_group_name_H-M   'P 1'
#
loop_
_entity.id
_entity.type
_entity.pdbx_description
1 polymer ?
#
loop_
_entity_poly.entity_id
_entity_poly.type
_entity_poly.pdbx_seq_one_letter_code
_entity_poly.pdbx_strand_id
1 'polypeptide(L)'
;FTILFLFWTITHLTRKLVMGEKNDAFSLGQTIAVIGSGLVGALVYTFSDTFWFSAVEGEVYAFSSMLTALVFWLILKWEENAEKPDSDKWIVLIAYIMGLSIGVHLLN
;
A
#
# COMPACT_ATOMS: atom_id res chain seq x y z
N PHE A 1 -3.45 1.59 -10.59
CA PHE A 1 -2.31 1.59 -9.66
C PHE A 1 -2.64 1.09 -8.26
N THR A 2 -3.90 1.15 -7.80
CA THR A 2 -4.34 0.60 -6.50
C THR A 2 -3.82 -0.81 -6.22
N ILE A 3 -3.94 -1.72 -7.20
CA ILE A 3 -3.48 -3.11 -7.09
C ILE A 3 -1.99 -3.21 -6.76
N LEU A 4 -1.16 -2.37 -7.38
CA LEU A 4 0.29 -2.35 -7.14
C LEU A 4 0.61 -1.91 -5.71
N PHE A 5 -0.04 -0.84 -5.23
CA PHE A 5 0.18 -0.36 -3.86
C PHE A 5 -0.33 -1.35 -2.80
N LEU A 6 -1.44 -2.05 -3.08
CA LEU A 6 -1.89 -3.16 -2.24
C LEU A 6 -0.86 -4.29 -2.21
N PHE A 7 -0.34 -4.70 -3.37
CA PHE A 7 0.71 -5.71 -3.45
C PHE A 7 1.93 -5.33 -2.61
N TRP A 8 2.44 -4.10 -2.73
CA TRP A 8 3.59 -3.65 -1.92
C TRP A 8 3.27 -3.51 -0.44
N THR A 9 2.08 -3.03 -0.09
CA THR A 9 1.64 -2.91 1.31
C THR A 9 1.61 -4.29 1.97
N ILE A 10 1.01 -5.28 1.29
CA ILE A 10 0.86 -6.63 1.84
C ILE A 10 2.22 -7.33 1.90
N THR A 11 3.04 -7.29 0.85
CA THR A 11 4.39 -7.90 0.89
C THR A 11 5.25 -7.29 1.99
N HIS A 12 5.19 -5.97 2.20
CA HIS A 12 5.89 -5.29 3.28
C HIS A 12 5.42 -5.80 4.66
N LEU A 13 4.11 -5.82 4.90
CA LEU A 13 3.54 -6.29 6.17
C LEU A 13 3.87 -7.76 6.44
N THR A 14 3.70 -8.64 5.45
CA THR A 14 4.01 -10.06 5.58
C THR A 14 5.50 -10.28 5.83
N ARG A 15 6.39 -9.54 5.15
CA ARG A 15 7.84 -9.58 5.43
C ARG A 15 8.13 -9.26 6.89
N LYS A 16 7.54 -8.18 7.41
CA LYS A 16 7.73 -7.76 8.80
C LYS A 16 7.21 -8.80 9.79
N LEU A 17 6.06 -9.42 9.51
CA LEU A 17 5.50 -10.50 10.34
C LEU A 17 6.36 -11.77 10.36
N VAL A 18 6.95 -12.12 9.21
CA VAL A 18 7.73 -13.37 9.06
C VAL A 18 9.16 -13.24 9.61
N MET A 19 9.77 -12.06 9.51
CA MET A 19 11.17 -11.84 9.89
C MET A 19 11.38 -11.05 11.20
N GLY A 20 10.39 -10.26 11.62
CA GLY A 20 10.63 -9.23 12.64
C GLY A 20 11.71 -8.23 12.19
N GLU A 21 12.51 -7.71 13.13
CA GLU A 21 13.60 -6.76 12.85
C GLU A 21 14.92 -7.42 12.42
N LYS A 22 14.94 -8.74 12.25
CA LYS A 22 16.17 -9.45 11.88
C LYS A 22 16.41 -9.36 10.38
N ASN A 23 17.63 -9.01 10.00
CA ASN A 23 18.06 -8.84 8.61
C ASN A 23 18.69 -10.12 8.02
N ASP A 24 18.16 -11.28 8.40
CA ASP A 24 18.66 -12.57 7.90
C ASP A 24 18.26 -12.78 6.43
N ALA A 25 18.98 -13.65 5.71
CA ALA A 25 18.58 -14.01 4.36
C ALA A 25 17.26 -14.80 4.38
N PHE A 26 16.31 -14.44 3.52
CA PHE A 26 15.07 -15.20 3.38
C PHE A 26 15.34 -16.64 2.93
N SER A 27 14.74 -17.61 3.63
CA SER A 27 14.55 -18.94 3.06
C SER A 27 13.58 -18.88 1.87
N LEU A 28 13.70 -19.86 0.95
CA LEU A 28 12.80 -19.95 -0.21
C LEU A 28 11.32 -19.98 0.21
N GLY A 29 10.99 -20.72 1.27
CA GLY A 29 9.62 -20.81 1.79
C GLY A 29 9.08 -19.46 2.28
N GLN A 30 9.90 -18.67 2.98
CA GLN A 30 9.50 -17.33 3.44
C GLN A 30 9.35 -16.35 2.27
N THR A 31 10.23 -16.41 1.27
CA THR A 31 10.09 -15.61 0.04
C THR A 31 8.77 -15.93 -0.66
N ILE A 32 8.44 -17.22 -0.81
CA ILE A 32 7.17 -17.65 -1.41
C ILE A 32 5.99 -17.16 -0.58
N ALA A 33 6.06 -17.25 0.75
CA ALA A 33 5.00 -16.76 1.63
C ALA A 33 4.78 -15.25 1.46
N VAL A 34 5.84 -14.44 1.49
CA VAL A 34 5.74 -12.98 1.34
C VAL A 34 5.17 -12.59 -0.02
N ILE A 35 5.76 -13.09 -1.10
CA ILE A 35 5.33 -12.75 -2.46
C ILE A 35 3.94 -13.32 -2.76
N GLY A 36 3.66 -14.54 -2.31
CA GLY A 36 2.37 -15.20 -2.45
C GLY A 36 1.25 -14.45 -1.73
N SER A 37 1.47 -14.00 -0.48
CA SER A 37 0.51 -13.18 0.25
C SER A 37 0.21 -11.87 -0.48
N GLY A 38 1.24 -11.18 -0.97
CA GLY A 38 1.07 -9.97 -1.76
C GLY A 38 0.26 -10.19 -3.03
N LEU A 39 0.59 -11.24 -3.78
CA LEU A 39 -0.08 -11.59 -5.03
C LEU A 39 -1.54 -11.94 -4.79
N VAL A 40 -1.83 -12.85 -3.86
CA VAL A 40 -3.20 -13.29 -3.55
C VAL A 40 -4.03 -12.10 -3.07
N GLY A 41 -3.54 -11.31 -2.11
CA GLY A 41 -4.30 -10.19 -1.56
C GLY A 41 -4.59 -9.08 -2.58
N ALA A 42 -3.62 -8.72 -3.43
CA ALA A 42 -3.82 -7.72 -4.48
C ALA A 42 -4.77 -8.22 -5.60
N LEU A 43 -4.68 -9.51 -5.96
CA LEU A 43 -5.54 -10.10 -6.98
C LEU A 43 -6.98 -10.28 -6.52
N VAL A 44 -7.23 -10.57 -5.24
CA VAL A 44 -8.60 -10.61 -4.70
C VAL A 44 -9.32 -9.28 -4.94
N TYR A 45 -8.63 -8.16 -4.73
CA TYR A 45 -9.22 -6.84 -5.01
C TYR A 45 -9.36 -6.59 -6.53
N THR A 46 -8.41 -7.07 -7.34
CA THR A 46 -8.45 -6.98 -8.82
C THR A 46 -9.67 -7.68 -9.42
N PHE A 47 -10.07 -8.82 -8.85
CA PHE A 47 -11.21 -9.61 -9.33
C PHE A 47 -12.48 -9.37 -8.51
N SER A 48 -12.53 -8.30 -7.71
CA SER A 48 -13.75 -7.94 -6.97
C SER A 48 -14.69 -7.09 -7.84
N ASP A 49 -15.94 -7.53 -7.95
CA ASP A 49 -16.98 -6.78 -8.67
C ASP A 49 -17.18 -5.38 -8.08
N THR A 50 -17.07 -5.26 -6.75
CA THR A 50 -17.15 -3.98 -6.04
C THR A 50 -16.13 -2.96 -6.53
N PHE A 51 -14.88 -3.38 -6.80
CA PHE A 51 -13.85 -2.48 -7.30
C PHE A 51 -14.18 -1.99 -8.72
N TRP A 52 -14.54 -2.89 -9.62
CA TRP A 52 -14.85 -2.54 -11.01
C TRP A 52 -16.12 -1.71 -11.14
N PHE A 53 -17.16 -2.05 -10.39
CA PHE A 53 -18.38 -1.25 -10.32
C PHE A 53 -18.07 0.17 -9.82
N SER A 54 -17.29 0.30 -8.75
CA SER A 54 -16.87 1.60 -8.23
C SER A 54 -16.00 2.37 -9.22
N ALA A 55 -15.13 1.68 -9.98
CA ALA A 55 -14.23 2.30 -10.94
C ALA A 55 -14.92 2.77 -12.23
N VAL A 56 -15.98 2.08 -12.66
CA VAL A 56 -16.72 2.37 -13.89
C VAL A 56 -17.86 3.36 -13.64
N GLU A 57 -18.65 3.19 -12.57
CA GLU A 57 -19.83 4.02 -12.32
C GLU A 57 -19.53 5.31 -11.53
N GLY A 58 -18.40 5.38 -10.83
CA GLY A 58 -17.94 6.62 -10.20
C GLY A 58 -16.47 6.85 -10.47
N GLU A 59 -16.20 7.54 -11.57
CA GLU A 59 -14.86 7.78 -12.16
C GLU A 59 -13.78 8.25 -11.15
N VAL A 60 -14.23 8.84 -10.05
CA VAL A 60 -13.47 9.37 -8.91
C VAL A 60 -13.11 8.33 -7.83
N TYR A 61 -13.86 7.25 -7.66
CA TYR A 61 -13.60 6.22 -6.64
C TYR A 61 -12.37 5.37 -6.96
N ALA A 62 -12.08 5.16 -8.26
CA ALA A 62 -10.84 4.53 -8.69
C ALA A 62 -9.62 5.35 -8.23
N PHE A 63 -9.71 6.69 -8.35
CA PHE A 63 -8.65 7.60 -7.94
C PHE A 63 -8.54 7.70 -6.42
N SER A 64 -9.68 7.81 -5.71
CA SER A 64 -9.72 7.78 -4.25
C SER A 64 -9.09 6.50 -3.70
N SER A 65 -9.49 5.33 -4.21
CA SER A 65 -8.91 4.04 -3.80
C SER A 65 -7.41 3.96 -4.06
N MET A 66 -6.94 4.51 -5.19
CA MET A 66 -5.52 4.59 -5.51
C MET A 66 -4.76 5.46 -4.51
N LEU A 67 -5.26 6.65 -4.19
CA LEU A 67 -4.62 7.57 -3.24
C LEU A 67 -4.60 6.97 -1.84
N THR A 68 -5.67 6.33 -1.39
CA THR A 68 -5.73 5.63 -0.12
C THR A 68 -4.69 4.51 -0.06
N ALA A 69 -4.61 3.67 -1.09
CA ALA A 69 -3.60 2.61 -1.14
C ALA A 69 -2.16 3.16 -1.17
N LEU A 70 -1.94 4.27 -1.89
CA LEU A 70 -0.65 4.97 -1.90
C LEU A 70 -0.28 5.53 -0.52
N VAL A 71 -1.21 6.17 0.19
CA VAL A 71 -0.99 6.70 1.54
C VAL A 71 -0.60 5.59 2.51
N PHE A 72 -1.33 4.46 2.50
CA PHE A 72 -0.98 3.31 3.34
C PHE A 72 0.42 2.79 3.05
N TRP A 73 0.77 2.65 1.76
CA TRP A 73 2.11 2.23 1.37
C TRP A 73 3.20 3.24 1.80
N LEU A 74 2.92 4.55 1.69
CA LEU A 74 3.84 5.61 2.12
C LEU A 74 4.05 5.62 3.63
N ILE A 75 3.05 5.30 4.44
CA ILE A 75 3.19 5.17 5.89
C ILE A 75 4.19 4.07 6.23
N LEU A 76 4.08 2.90 5.58
CA LEU A 76 5.05 1.81 5.74
C LEU A 76 6.44 2.21 5.24
N LYS A 77 6.50 2.99 4.14
CA LYS A 77 7.77 3.50 3.62
C LYS A 77 8.43 4.49 4.57
N TRP A 78 7.66 5.37 5.19
CA TRP A 78 8.15 6.28 6.22
C TRP A 78 8.67 5.50 7.42
N GLU A 79 7.93 4.49 7.88
CA GLU A 79 8.30 3.66 9.03
C GLU A 79 9.68 2.99 8.85
N GLU A 80 9.95 2.41 7.67
CA GLU A 80 11.28 1.89 7.29
C GLU A 80 12.42 2.90 7.37
N ASN A 81 12.10 4.19 7.34
CA ASN A 81 13.05 5.29 7.28
C ASN A 81 12.97 6.20 8.51
N ALA A 82 12.14 5.89 9.52
CA ALA A 82 11.80 6.81 10.61
C ALA A 82 13.02 7.34 11.37
N GLU A 83 14.06 6.50 11.54
CA GLU A 83 15.30 6.86 12.25
C GLU A 83 16.32 7.63 11.38
N LYS A 84 16.05 7.82 10.09
CA LYS A 84 16.96 8.54 9.19
C LYS A 84 16.78 10.06 9.36
N PRO A 85 17.86 10.85 9.25
CA PRO A 85 17.79 12.32 9.38
C PRO A 85 16.81 13.01 8.41
N ASP A 86 16.48 12.36 7.30
CA ASP A 86 15.61 12.87 6.24
C ASP A 86 14.22 12.21 6.23
N SER A 87 13.79 11.59 7.32
CA SER A 87 12.53 10.84 7.39
C SER A 87 11.28 11.72 7.28
N ASP A 88 11.36 12.97 7.76
CA ASP A 88 10.27 13.96 7.75
C ASP A 88 9.69 14.23 6.36
N LYS A 89 10.50 14.08 5.30
CA LYS A 89 10.04 14.27 3.91
C LYS A 89 8.89 13.33 3.55
N TRP A 90 8.84 12.13 4.14
CA TRP A 90 7.74 11.20 3.91
C TRP A 90 6.47 11.64 4.62
N ILE A 91 6.56 12.22 5.82
CA ILE A 91 5.40 12.78 6.54
C ILE A 91 4.80 13.93 5.74
N VAL A 92 5.64 14.82 5.22
CA VAL A 92 5.22 15.93 4.34
C VAL A 92 4.54 15.40 3.08
N LEU A 93 5.10 14.37 2.45
CA LEU A 93 4.50 13.73 1.28
C LEU A 93 3.15 13.07 1.61
N ILE A 94 3.04 12.36 2.73
CA ILE A 94 1.78 11.75 3.19
C ILE A 94 0.73 12.84 3.40
N ALA A 95 1.06 13.91 4.12
CA ALA A 95 0.14 15.03 4.36
C ALA A 95 -0.32 15.69 3.05
N TYR A 96 0.59 15.88 2.10
CA TYR A 96 0.26 16.40 0.77
C TYR A 96 -0.70 15.49 0.01
N ILE A 97 -0.44 14.18 -0.03
CA ILE A 97 -1.30 13.23 -0.75
C ILE A 97 -2.67 13.08 -0.07
N MET A 98 -2.74 13.11 1.26
CA MET A 98 -4.01 13.15 1.99
C MET A 98 -4.81 14.41 1.65
N GLY A 99 -4.17 15.59 1.65
CA GLY A 99 -4.81 16.84 1.24
C GLY A 99 -5.28 16.82 -0.22
N LEU A 100 -4.47 16.26 -1.12
CA LEU A 100 -4.82 16.07 -2.53
C LEU A 100 -6.05 15.15 -2.68
N SER A 101 -6.16 14.11 -1.86
CA SER A 101 -7.29 13.17 -1.88
C SER A 101 -8.62 13.84 -1.60
N ILE A 102 -8.65 14.79 -0.66
CA ILE A 102 -9.85 15.58 -0.33
C ILE A 102 -10.35 16.35 -1.56
N GLY A 103 -9.43 16.87 -2.39
CA GLY A 103 -9.74 17.62 -3.60
C GLY A 103 -10.29 16.76 -4.75
N VAL A 104 -10.05 15.44 -4.75
CA VAL A 104 -10.55 14.53 -5.80
C VAL A 104 -11.89 13.91 -5.43
N HIS A 105 -12.07 13.54 -4.17
CA HIS A 105 -13.33 13.03 -3.68
C HIS A 105 -13.47 13.35 -2.19
N LEU A 106 -14.52 14.10 -1.85
CA LEU A 106 -14.81 14.58 -0.49
C LEU A 106 -15.43 13.46 0.37
N LEU A 107 -14.79 12.30 0.44
CA LEU A 107 -15.19 11.23 1.35
C LEU A 107 -13.94 10.51 1.85
N ASN A 108 -13.54 10.86 3.07
CA ASN A 108 -12.80 10.01 3.99
C ASN A 108 -13.63 9.93 5.28
#